data_AF-A0A6P3HCI2-F1
#
_entry.id   AF-A0A6P3HCI2-F1
#
_cell.length_a   1.000
_cell.length_b   1.000
_cell.length_c   1.000
_cell.angle_alpha   90.00
_cell.angle_beta   90.00
_cell.angle_gamma   90.00
#
_symmetry.space_group_name_H-M   'P 1'
#
loop_
_entity.id
_entity.type
_entity.pdbx_description
1 polymer ?
#
loop_
_entity_poly.entity_id
_entity_poly.type
_entity_poly.pdbx_seq_one_letter_code
_entity_poly.pdbx_strand_id
1 'polypeptide(L)'
;MSRGSAGSGVIGPVEAAIRTKLEQALNPEVLELRNESGGHAVPPGSETHFRVAVVSSRFEGLSPLQRHRLVHAALSEELAGPVHALAIQARTPAQWKENPQLDTSPPCLGGSKKSRN
;
A
#
# COMPACT_ATOMS: atom_id res chain seq x y z
N MET A 1 -19.40 -24.24 -0.36
CA MET A 1 -18.26 -23.51 -0.96
C MET A 1 -18.71 -22.06 -1.12
N SER A 2 -18.47 -21.21 -0.12
CA SER A 2 -19.14 -19.92 0.00
C SER A 2 -18.51 -18.89 -0.93
N ARG A 3 -19.35 -18.22 -1.71
CA ARG A 3 -19.00 -17.23 -2.73
C ARG A 3 -18.44 -15.98 -2.04
N GLY A 4 -17.21 -15.61 -2.39
CA GLY A 4 -16.56 -14.39 -1.91
C GLY A 4 -17.32 -13.15 -2.38
N SER A 5 -17.66 -12.30 -1.42
CA SER A 5 -18.21 -10.96 -1.63
C SER A 5 -17.15 -10.10 -2.31
N ALA A 6 -17.26 -9.89 -3.63
CA ALA A 6 -16.40 -8.98 -4.38
C ALA A 6 -16.91 -7.56 -4.18
N GLY A 7 -16.21 -6.79 -3.34
CA GLY A 7 -16.46 -5.36 -3.19
C GLY A 7 -16.24 -4.64 -4.51
N SER A 8 -17.30 -3.98 -5.01
CA SER A 8 -17.24 -3.00 -6.09
C SER A 8 -16.52 -1.74 -5.62
N GLY A 9 -15.19 -1.75 -5.66
CA GLY A 9 -14.38 -0.56 -5.85
C GLY A 9 -13.80 -0.64 -7.25
N VAL A 10 -13.90 0.41 -8.07
CA VAL A 10 -13.31 0.42 -9.41
C VAL A 10 -11.78 0.44 -9.28
N ILE A 11 -11.19 -0.76 -9.23
CA ILE A 11 -9.75 -0.98 -9.21
C ILE A 11 -9.22 -0.41 -10.54
N GLY A 12 -8.32 0.58 -10.48
CA GLY A 12 -7.69 1.13 -11.68
C GLY A 12 -6.84 0.09 -12.41
N PRO A 13 -6.54 0.26 -13.72
CA PRO A 13 -5.73 -0.69 -14.48
C PRO A 13 -4.31 -0.84 -13.88
N VAL A 14 -3.72 0.24 -13.39
CA VAL A 14 -2.41 0.26 -12.70
C VAL A 14 -2.48 -0.49 -11.37
N GLU A 15 -3.51 -0.22 -10.56
CA GLU A 15 -3.72 -0.90 -9.28
C GLU A 15 -3.89 -2.41 -9.46
N ALA A 16 -4.66 -2.84 -10.47
CA ALA A 16 -4.84 -4.25 -10.79
C ALA A 16 -3.52 -4.93 -11.23
N ALA A 17 -2.70 -4.24 -12.01
CA ALA A 17 -1.40 -4.74 -12.45
C ALA A 17 -0.43 -4.92 -11.27
N ILE A 18 -0.31 -3.90 -10.41
CA ILE A 18 0.51 -3.94 -9.19
C ILE A 18 0.06 -5.09 -8.30
N ARG A 19 -1.25 -5.19 -8.03
CA ARG A 19 -1.85 -6.26 -7.23
C ARG A 19 -1.46 -7.63 -7.77
N THR A 20 -1.68 -7.87 -9.06
CA THR A 20 -1.39 -9.16 -9.70
C THR A 20 0.10 -9.51 -9.60
N LYS A 21 1.01 -8.56 -9.86
CA LYS A 21 2.46 -8.79 -9.73
C LYS A 21 2.87 -9.14 -8.30
N LEU A 22 2.32 -8.44 -7.31
CA LEU A 22 2.63 -8.72 -5.91
C LEU A 22 2.06 -10.06 -5.44
N GLU A 23 0.84 -10.40 -5.86
CA GLU A 23 0.25 -11.71 -5.59
C GLU A 23 1.13 -12.83 -6.19
N GLN A 24 1.57 -12.70 -7.43
CA GLN A 24 2.42 -13.69 -8.09
C GLN A 24 3.84 -13.77 -7.49
N ALA A 25 4.47 -12.64 -7.13
CA ALA A 25 5.84 -12.61 -6.65
C ALA A 25 5.99 -12.99 -5.16
N LEU A 26 5.04 -12.54 -4.33
CA LEU A 26 5.13 -12.58 -2.87
C LEU A 26 4.11 -13.50 -2.22
N ASN A 27 3.09 -13.93 -2.97
CA ASN A 27 1.98 -14.78 -2.53
C ASN A 27 1.49 -14.42 -1.10
N PRO A 28 1.08 -13.16 -0.88
CA PRO A 28 0.69 -12.68 0.44
C PRO A 28 -0.64 -13.28 0.90
N GLU A 29 -0.79 -13.37 2.22
CA GLU A 29 -2.04 -13.81 2.85
C GLU A 29 -3.08 -12.68 2.88
N VAL A 30 -2.61 -11.43 2.99
CA VAL A 30 -3.44 -10.22 2.90
C VAL A 30 -2.77 -9.21 1.98
N LEU A 31 -3.54 -8.70 1.01
CA LEU A 31 -3.10 -7.67 0.09
C LEU A 31 -4.18 -6.60 -0.04
N GLU A 32 -3.84 -5.40 0.39
CA GLU A 32 -4.68 -4.22 0.33
C GLU A 32 -3.96 -3.16 -0.50
N LEU A 33 -4.58 -2.69 -1.57
CA LEU A 33 -4.05 -1.61 -2.41
C LEU A 33 -5.07 -0.48 -2.46
N ARG A 34 -4.60 0.74 -2.27
CA ARG A 34 -5.45 1.93 -2.28
C ARG A 34 -4.74 3.10 -2.95
N ASN A 35 -5.44 3.73 -3.89
CA ASN A 35 -5.01 4.98 -4.50
C ASN A 35 -5.26 6.17 -3.55
N GLU A 36 -4.20 6.92 -3.21
CA GLU A 36 -4.24 8.12 -2.36
C GLU A 36 -3.89 9.41 -3.14
N SER A 37 -3.92 9.37 -4.46
CA SER A 37 -3.63 10.49 -5.38
C SER A 37 -4.39 11.80 -5.05
N GLY A 38 -5.61 11.72 -4.50
CA GLY A 38 -6.51 12.87 -4.34
C GLY A 38 -6.14 13.91 -3.27
N GLY A 39 -5.06 13.71 -2.50
CA GLY A 39 -4.75 14.55 -1.33
C GLY A 39 -3.79 15.73 -1.58
N HIS A 40 -3.07 15.76 -2.69
CA HIS A 40 -2.02 16.75 -2.95
C HIS A 40 -2.37 17.66 -4.13
N ALA A 41 -1.80 18.86 -4.15
CA ALA A 41 -1.89 19.82 -5.25
C ALA A 41 -1.13 19.33 -6.50
N VAL A 42 -1.48 18.13 -6.96
CA VAL A 42 -1.06 17.54 -8.23
C VAL A 42 -2.20 17.73 -9.23
N PRO A 43 -1.91 17.89 -10.53
CA PRO A 43 -2.94 18.09 -11.53
C PRO A 43 -3.99 16.96 -11.49
N PRO A 44 -5.27 17.28 -11.77
CA PRO A 44 -6.34 16.29 -11.75
C PRO A 44 -6.02 15.15 -12.73
N GLY A 45 -5.93 13.92 -12.19
CA GLY A 45 -5.57 12.72 -12.96
C GLY A 45 -4.14 12.19 -12.70
N SER A 46 -3.36 12.81 -11.81
CA SER A 46 -2.05 12.29 -11.42
C SER A 46 -2.16 11.12 -10.44
N GLU A 47 -2.18 9.89 -10.97
CA GLU A 47 -2.02 8.63 -10.21
C GLU A 47 -0.58 8.48 -9.66
N THR A 48 -0.14 9.42 -8.84
CA THR A 48 1.25 9.51 -8.39
C THR A 48 1.49 8.86 -7.04
N HIS A 49 0.47 8.77 -6.18
CA HIS A 49 0.55 8.24 -4.83
C HIS A 49 -0.34 7.01 -4.65
N PHE A 50 0.30 5.86 -4.47
CA PHE A 50 -0.38 4.60 -4.14
C PHE A 50 0.07 4.11 -2.78
N ARG A 51 -0.85 3.51 -2.02
CA ARG A 51 -0.54 2.76 -0.81
C ARG A 51 -0.81 1.29 -1.06
N VAL A 52 0.17 0.46 -0.75
CA VAL A 52 0.02 -1.00 -0.77
C VAL A 52 0.42 -1.56 0.58
N ALA A 53 -0.45 -2.38 1.14
CA ALA A 53 -0.17 -3.16 2.32
C ALA A 53 -0.21 -4.63 1.97
N VAL A 54 0.88 -5.30 2.32
CA VAL A 54 1.16 -6.67 1.93
C VAL A 54 1.61 -7.45 3.17
N VAL A 55 0.87 -8.51 3.47
CA VAL A 55 1.14 -9.40 4.60
C VAL A 55 1.60 -10.74 4.05
N SER A 56 2.87 -11.08 4.28
CA SER A 56 3.42 -12.35 3.80
C SER A 56 4.48 -12.88 4.75
N SER A 57 4.52 -14.20 4.92
CA SER A 57 5.57 -14.90 5.66
C SER A 57 6.94 -14.71 5.03
N ARG A 58 7.01 -14.34 3.74
CA ARG A 58 8.28 -14.00 3.08
C ARG A 58 9.01 -12.82 3.69
N PHE A 59 8.31 -11.97 4.42
CA PHE A 59 8.91 -10.82 5.10
C PHE A 59 9.47 -11.16 6.48
N GLU A 60 9.29 -12.39 6.94
CA GLU A 60 9.85 -12.88 8.19
C GLU A 60 11.38 -12.96 8.07
N GLY A 61 12.09 -12.41 9.07
CA GLY A 61 13.56 -12.32 9.04
C GLY A 61 14.14 -11.26 8.09
N LEU A 62 13.34 -10.60 7.24
CA LEU A 62 13.81 -9.51 6.38
C LEU A 62 13.75 -8.15 7.05
N SER A 63 14.76 -7.32 6.80
CA SER A 63 14.77 -5.92 7.23
C SER A 63 13.71 -5.09 6.49
N PRO A 64 13.21 -3.98 7.08
CA PRO A 64 12.23 -3.11 6.42
C PRO A 64 12.69 -2.64 5.03
N LEU A 65 13.97 -2.29 4.91
CA LEU A 65 14.56 -1.87 3.64
C LEU A 65 14.54 -3.00 2.60
N GLN A 66 14.89 -4.23 2.96
CA GLN A 66 14.85 -5.38 2.04
C GLN A 66 13.43 -5.67 1.56
N ARG A 67 12.43 -5.57 2.43
CA ARG A 67 11.01 -5.73 2.05
C ARG A 67 10.62 -4.67 1.02
N HIS A 68 10.98 -3.41 1.26
CA HIS A 68 10.70 -2.32 0.33
C HIS A 68 11.43 -2.51 -1.00
N ARG A 69 12.68 -2.97 -0.98
CA ARG A 69 13.46 -3.28 -2.19
C ARG A 69 12.83 -4.42 -2.99
N LEU A 70 12.33 -5.47 -2.36
CA LEU A 70 11.64 -6.58 -3.04
C LEU A 70 10.37 -6.10 -3.74
N VAL A 71 9.55 -5.32 -3.04
CA VAL A 71 8.31 -4.76 -3.60
C VAL A 71 8.63 -3.76 -4.72
N HIS A 72 9.60 -2.86 -4.52
CA HIS A 72 10.07 -1.97 -5.59
C HIS A 72 10.59 -2.74 -6.79
N ALA A 73 11.39 -3.79 -6.60
CA ALA A 73 11.93 -4.57 -7.71
C ALA A 73 10.82 -5.26 -8.52
N ALA A 74 9.79 -5.79 -7.85
CA ALA A 74 8.63 -6.39 -8.50
C ALA A 74 7.78 -5.36 -9.27
N LEU A 75 7.82 -4.10 -8.83
CA LEU A 75 7.03 -2.99 -9.38
C LEU A 75 7.87 -1.98 -10.17
N SER A 76 9.15 -2.25 -10.42
CA SER A 76 10.06 -1.29 -11.07
C SER A 76 9.55 -0.87 -12.44
N GLU A 77 8.89 -1.78 -13.18
CA GLU A 77 8.27 -1.46 -14.47
C GLU A 77 7.09 -0.48 -14.33
N GLU A 78 6.26 -0.63 -13.29
CA GLU A 78 5.13 0.26 -13.03
C GLU A 78 5.60 1.62 -12.46
N LEU A 79 6.64 1.59 -11.62
CA LEU A 79 7.31 2.77 -11.05
C LEU A 79 8.09 3.57 -12.10
N ALA A 80 8.51 2.94 -13.19
CA ALA A 80 9.15 3.63 -14.32
C ALA A 80 8.14 4.39 -15.21
N GLY A 81 6.83 4.15 -15.02
CA GLY A 81 5.76 4.76 -15.78
C GLY A 81 5.01 5.84 -14.98
N PRO A 82 3.72 5.61 -14.64
CA PRO A 82 2.86 6.65 -14.06
C PRO A 82 3.06 6.89 -12.55
N VAL A 83 3.65 5.93 -11.82
CA VAL A 83 3.73 5.97 -10.36
C VAL A 83 4.97 6.74 -9.89
N HIS A 84 4.78 7.89 -9.24
CA HIS A 84 5.88 8.67 -8.64
C HIS A 84 6.30 8.18 -7.25
N ALA A 85 5.35 7.76 -6.43
CA ALA A 85 5.60 7.32 -5.06
C ALA A 85 4.60 6.25 -4.60
N LEU A 86 5.14 5.19 -4.02
CA LEU A 86 4.39 4.06 -3.49
C LEU A 86 4.70 3.92 -1.99
N ALA A 87 3.68 4.01 -1.14
CA ALA A 87 3.77 3.68 0.27
C ALA A 87 3.61 2.17 0.44
N ILE A 88 4.68 1.49 0.85
CA ILE A 88 4.70 0.04 1.06
C ILE A 88 4.59 -0.25 2.55
N GLN A 89 3.58 -1.02 2.95
CA GLN A 89 3.46 -1.59 4.27
C GLN A 89 3.64 -3.11 4.19
N ALA A 90 4.88 -3.57 4.37
CA ALA A 90 5.22 -4.98 4.38
C ALA A 90 5.25 -5.54 5.81
N ARG A 91 4.22 -6.31 6.17
CA ARG A 91 4.03 -6.90 7.51
C ARG A 91 4.13 -8.42 7.44
N THR A 92 4.51 -9.04 8.55
CA THR A 92 4.44 -10.50 8.68
C THR A 92 3.03 -10.91 9.12
N PRO A 93 2.57 -12.13 8.79
CA PRO A 93 1.27 -12.63 9.26
C PRO A 93 1.21 -12.70 10.78
N ALA A 94 2.34 -12.93 11.46
CA ALA A 94 2.44 -12.83 12.91
C ALA A 94 2.08 -11.42 13.41
N GLN A 95 2.71 -10.37 12.84
CA GLN A 95 2.39 -8.98 13.18
C GLN A 95 0.95 -8.60 12.84
N TRP A 96 0.42 -9.11 11.73
CA TRP A 96 -0.96 -8.84 11.32
C TRP A 96 -1.98 -9.49 12.26
N LYS A 97 -1.68 -10.70 12.77
CA LYS A 97 -2.51 -11.34 13.80
C LYS A 97 -2.53 -10.55 15.10
N GLU A 98 -1.41 -9.93 15.47
CA GLU A 98 -1.32 -9.10 16.68
C GLU A 98 -1.96 -7.71 16.49
N ASN A 99 -1.78 -7.09 15.32
CA ASN A 99 -2.38 -5.81 14.98
C ASN A 99 -2.76 -5.76 13.48
N PRO A 100 -4.02 -6.08 13.13
CA PRO A 100 -4.50 -6.03 11.75
C PRO A 100 -4.86 -4.61 11.29
N GLN A 101 -4.52 -3.57 12.05
CA GLN A 101 -4.79 -2.21 11.63
C GLN A 101 -3.73 -1.77 10.63
N LEU A 102 -4.17 -1.56 9.38
CA LEU A 102 -3.44 -0.69 8.47
C LEU A 102 -3.37 0.68 9.13
N ASP A 103 -2.14 1.17 9.31
CA ASP A 103 -1.83 2.53 9.76
C ASP A 103 -2.38 3.52 8.73
N THR A 104 -3.71 3.65 8.74
CA THR A 104 -4.44 4.68 8.06
C THR A 104 -4.12 5.89 8.89
N SER A 105 -3.31 6.79 8.32
CA SER A 105 -2.81 8.02 8.93
C SER A 105 -3.73 8.48 10.07
N PRO A 106 -3.22 8.64 11.30
CA PRO A 106 -4.04 9.07 12.43
C PRO A 106 -4.87 10.27 12.00
N PRO A 107 -6.16 10.36 12.40
CA PRO A 107 -7.03 11.45 12.00
C PRO A 107 -6.27 12.75 12.24
N CYS A 108 -6.01 13.46 11.15
CA CYS A 108 -5.30 14.73 11.13
C CYS A 108 -5.85 15.61 12.25
N LEU A 109 -5.13 15.66 13.38
CA LEU A 109 -5.37 16.63 14.43
C LEU A 109 -4.82 17.94 13.89
N GLY A 110 -5.70 18.60 13.12
CA GLY A 110 -5.51 19.94 12.59
C GLY A 110 -4.93 20.85 13.67
N GLY A 111 -3.84 21.54 13.30
CA GLY A 111 -3.06 22.38 14.18
C GLY A 111 -3.92 23.35 14.98
N SER A 112 -3.70 23.40 16.29
CA SER A 112 -4.16 24.50 17.14
C SER A 112 -2.95 25.08 17.88
N LYS A 113 -2.30 26.00 17.15
CA LYS A 113 -1.70 27.26 17.61
C LYS A 113 -0.87 27.25 18.91
N LYS A 114 0.42 27.55 18.73
CA LYS A 114 1.28 28.17 19.75
C LYS A 114 0.52 29.32 20.43
N SER A 115 0.32 29.27 21.73
CA SER A 115 0.11 30.47 22.54
C SER A 115 1.04 30.39 23.73
N ARG A 116 2.09 31.21 23.65
CA ARG A 116 3.01 31.53 24.74
C ARG A 116 2.42 32.76 25.42
N ASN A 117 2.05 32.65 26.69
CA ASN A 117 1.91 33.80 27.58
C ASN A 117 2.56 33.45 28.92
#